data_AF-A0A0K8TPP9-F1
#
_entry.id   AF-A0A0K8TPP9-F1
#
_cell.length_a   1.000
_cell.length_b   1.000
_cell.length_c   1.000
_cell.angle_alpha   90.00
_cell.angle_beta   90.00
_cell.angle_gamma   90.00
#
_symmetry.space_group_name_H-M   'P 1'
#
loop_
_entity.id
_entity.type
_entity.pdbx_description
1 polymer ?
#
loop_
_entity_poly.entity_id
_entity_poly.type
_entity_poly.pdbx_seq_one_letter_code
_entity_poly.pdbx_strand_id
1 'polypeptide(L)'
;MVTLLNTIDTGHEDMIHGAEVDYYGLKLATCSSDNSVKIFDIKNGGQTLAADLKGHAGPVWQVAWAHPRYGNILASCSYDRKVIIWKEAGDWVKLYEHTGHDSSVNSVAWAPAEYGLILACGSSDGSISILSCNIETGNWEVKKISNAHTIGCNAVSWCPSTVPEPAFDQRVNRPAAVKRLASGGCDNCVKIWKEEQDRWVEESRLDAHTDWVRDVAWAPSIGLPRSQIASCSQDRRVIIWSSEDLTNWTSHILHTFDDVVWNVSWSLTGNILAASGGDNKVSLWRENNENQWSCISEDTSASSNTNEPRNL
;
A
#
# COMPACT_ATOMS: atom_id res chain seq x y z
N MET A 1 6.94 19.09 -13.26
CA MET A 1 7.67 18.45 -14.37
C MET A 1 8.24 17.16 -13.83
N VAL A 2 7.66 16.03 -14.24
CA VAL A 2 8.20 14.71 -13.92
C VAL A 2 9.34 14.44 -14.89
N THR A 3 10.46 13.92 -14.40
CA THR A 3 11.63 13.59 -15.22
C THR A 3 11.95 12.12 -15.05
N LEU A 4 12.01 11.39 -16.16
CA LEU A 4 12.45 9.99 -16.16
C LEU A 4 13.92 9.94 -15.69
N LEU A 5 14.15 9.32 -14.52
CA LEU A 5 15.49 9.19 -13.95
C LEU A 5 16.19 7.92 -14.40
N ASN A 6 15.47 6.80 -14.49
CA ASN A 6 16.03 5.51 -14.89
C ASN A 6 14.96 4.57 -15.46
N THR A 7 15.38 3.61 -16.28
CA THR A 7 14.51 2.54 -16.81
C THR A 7 15.07 1.19 -16.37
N ILE A 8 14.20 0.38 -15.77
CA ILE A 8 14.56 -0.89 -15.16
C ILE A 8 13.99 -2.02 -16.00
N ASP A 9 14.87 -2.90 -16.51
CA ASP A 9 14.43 -4.19 -17.02
C ASP A 9 14.40 -5.16 -15.85
N THR A 10 13.19 -5.55 -15.47
CA THR A 10 12.95 -6.43 -14.32
C THR A 10 13.16 -7.90 -14.67
N GLY A 11 13.28 -8.25 -15.96
CA GLY A 11 13.44 -9.64 -16.39
C GLY A 11 12.30 -10.57 -15.92
N HIS A 12 11.11 -10.02 -15.69
CA HIS A 12 9.90 -10.79 -15.44
C HIS A 12 9.36 -11.37 -16.74
N GLU A 13 8.76 -12.57 -16.65
CA GLU A 13 8.19 -13.26 -17.82
C GLU A 13 6.76 -12.80 -18.14
N ASP A 14 6.11 -12.10 -17.20
CA ASP A 14 4.72 -11.66 -17.29
C ASP A 14 4.50 -10.31 -16.56
N MET A 15 3.28 -9.78 -16.63
CA MET A 15 2.87 -8.47 -16.10
C MET A 15 3.24 -8.30 -14.63
N ILE A 16 3.84 -7.13 -14.34
CA ILE A 16 4.23 -6.69 -13.00
C ILE A 16 3.03 -6.02 -12.34
N HIS A 17 2.69 -6.45 -11.13
CA HIS A 17 1.54 -5.91 -10.38
C HIS A 17 1.97 -4.85 -9.35
N GLY A 18 3.16 -5.00 -8.78
CA GLY A 18 3.64 -4.13 -7.72
C GLY A 18 5.14 -3.95 -7.75
N ALA A 19 5.58 -2.76 -7.36
CA ALA A 19 6.97 -2.42 -7.19
C ALA A 19 7.10 -1.42 -6.04
N GLU A 20 8.00 -1.70 -5.09
CA GLU A 20 8.21 -0.84 -3.92
C GLU A 20 9.72 -0.72 -3.63
N VAL A 21 10.16 0.52 -3.43
CA VAL A 21 11.53 0.81 -2.99
C VAL A 21 11.63 0.66 -1.47
N ASP A 22 12.78 0.22 -0.99
CA ASP A 22 13.06 0.17 0.44
C ASP A 22 13.15 1.58 1.04
N TYR A 23 13.16 1.64 2.37
CA TYR A 23 13.17 2.89 3.12
C TYR A 23 14.33 3.83 2.75
N TYR A 24 15.49 3.29 2.36
CA TYR A 24 16.67 4.07 2.01
C TYR A 24 16.83 4.32 0.50
N GLY A 25 15.94 3.79 -0.35
CA GLY A 25 16.03 3.89 -1.81
C GLY A 25 17.22 3.12 -2.42
N LEU A 26 17.72 2.11 -1.72
CA LEU A 26 18.86 1.26 -2.10
C LEU A 26 18.42 -0.08 -2.69
N LYS A 27 17.20 -0.54 -2.42
CA LYS A 27 16.65 -1.79 -2.95
C LYS A 27 15.27 -1.56 -3.55
N LEU A 28 14.97 -2.25 -4.65
CA LEU A 28 13.65 -2.30 -5.26
C LEU A 28 13.14 -3.73 -5.22
N ALA A 29 11.97 -3.93 -4.63
CA ALA A 29 11.21 -5.17 -4.75
C ALA A 29 10.19 -5.04 -5.87
N THR A 30 10.04 -6.09 -6.66
CA THR A 30 9.06 -6.18 -7.75
C THR A 30 8.34 -7.52 -7.68
N CYS A 31 7.07 -7.54 -8.05
CA CYS A 31 6.26 -8.75 -8.06
C CYS A 31 5.41 -8.86 -9.33
N SER A 32 5.29 -10.09 -9.85
CA SER A 32 4.69 -10.36 -11.16
C SER A 32 3.72 -11.55 -11.14
N SER A 33 2.95 -11.65 -12.23
CA SER A 33 2.15 -12.82 -12.56
C SER A 33 2.97 -14.10 -12.79
N ASP A 34 4.29 -13.99 -12.97
CA ASP A 34 5.21 -15.14 -13.09
C ASP A 34 5.48 -15.87 -11.75
N ASN A 35 4.76 -15.50 -10.69
CA ASN A 35 4.85 -16.05 -9.33
C ASN A 35 6.17 -15.75 -8.59
N SER A 36 7.00 -14.85 -9.13
CA SER A 36 8.28 -14.46 -8.53
C SER A 36 8.23 -13.07 -7.89
N VAL A 37 9.03 -12.91 -6.84
CA VAL A 37 9.38 -11.60 -6.29
C VAL A 37 10.86 -11.38 -6.52
N LYS A 38 11.22 -10.38 -7.32
CA LYS A 38 12.61 -10.06 -7.62
C LYS A 38 13.05 -8.83 -6.83
N ILE A 39 14.25 -8.89 -6.27
CA ILE A 39 14.87 -7.80 -5.52
C ILE A 39 16.09 -7.31 -6.29
N PHE A 40 16.14 -6.01 -6.51
CA PHE A 40 17.22 -5.33 -7.21
C PHE A 40 17.94 -4.39 -6.25
N ASP A 41 19.28 -4.45 -6.23
CA ASP A 41 20.07 -3.41 -5.59
C ASP A 41 20.19 -2.22 -6.56
N ILE A 42 19.86 -1.03 -6.08
CA ILE A 42 19.97 0.24 -6.80
C ILE A 42 21.23 0.95 -6.32
N LYS A 43 22.24 1.05 -7.18
CA LYS A 43 23.49 1.79 -6.87
C LYS A 43 23.89 2.66 -8.05
N ASN A 44 23.99 3.97 -7.83
CA ASN A 44 24.51 4.95 -8.80
C ASN A 44 23.86 4.86 -10.19
N GLY A 45 22.55 4.58 -10.26
CA GLY A 45 21.81 4.43 -11.53
C GLY A 45 21.94 3.06 -12.18
N GLY A 46 22.79 2.16 -11.67
CA GLY A 46 22.83 0.75 -12.05
C GLY A 46 21.86 -0.07 -11.21
N GLN A 47 21.32 -1.13 -11.83
CA GLN A 47 20.52 -2.15 -11.17
C GLN A 47 21.18 -3.51 -11.31
N THR A 48 21.21 -4.26 -10.21
CA THR A 48 21.67 -5.64 -10.21
C THR A 48 20.65 -6.49 -9.49
N LEU A 49 20.23 -7.59 -10.11
CA LEU A 49 19.37 -8.57 -9.47
C LEU A 49 20.11 -9.15 -8.26
N ALA A 50 19.61 -8.85 -7.07
CA ALA A 50 20.17 -9.31 -5.81
C ALA A 50 19.55 -10.66 -5.39
N ALA A 51 18.25 -10.85 -5.62
CA ALA A 51 17.57 -12.11 -5.32
C ALA A 51 16.35 -12.34 -6.22
N ASP A 52 16.06 -13.62 -6.49
CA ASP A 52 14.83 -14.11 -7.11
C ASP A 52 14.11 -15.01 -6.09
N LEU A 53 13.06 -14.47 -5.47
CA LEU A 53 12.32 -15.12 -4.39
C LEU A 53 11.17 -15.92 -4.98
N LYS A 54 11.36 -17.24 -5.03
CA LYS A 54 10.34 -18.19 -5.48
C LYS A 54 9.73 -18.91 -4.28
N GLY A 55 8.41 -18.94 -4.23
CA GLY A 55 7.69 -19.57 -3.13
C GLY A 55 6.17 -19.53 -3.26
N HIS A 56 5.66 -18.59 -4.07
CA HIS A 56 4.25 -18.53 -4.41
C HIS A 56 3.89 -19.50 -5.53
N ALA A 57 2.65 -20.01 -5.48
CA ALA A 57 2.08 -20.91 -6.48
C ALA A 57 1.13 -20.20 -7.46
N GLY A 58 1.06 -18.87 -7.39
CA GLY A 58 0.22 -18.04 -8.25
C GLY A 58 0.72 -16.59 -8.29
N PRO A 59 0.08 -15.73 -9.11
CA PRO A 59 0.46 -14.33 -9.28
C PRO A 59 0.64 -13.61 -7.96
N VAL A 60 1.70 -12.79 -7.86
CA VAL A 60 1.98 -12.00 -6.67
C VAL A 60 1.47 -10.59 -6.90
N TRP A 61 0.55 -10.13 -6.05
CA TRP A 61 -0.22 -8.90 -6.25
C TRP A 61 0.50 -7.66 -5.71
N GLN A 62 1.02 -7.75 -4.48
CA GLN A 62 1.65 -6.63 -3.81
C GLN A 62 2.84 -7.11 -2.97
N VAL A 63 3.82 -6.22 -2.85
CA VAL A 63 4.96 -6.33 -1.95
C VAL A 63 4.98 -5.13 -1.02
N ALA A 64 5.49 -5.29 0.20
CA ALA A 64 5.65 -4.19 1.15
C ALA A 64 6.92 -4.36 1.99
N TRP A 65 7.72 -3.29 2.11
CA TRP A 65 8.92 -3.29 2.95
C TRP A 65 8.59 -2.97 4.40
N ALA A 66 9.17 -3.75 5.33
CA ALA A 66 9.08 -3.43 6.74
C ALA A 66 10.03 -2.27 7.09
N HIS A 67 9.78 -1.61 8.22
CA HIS A 67 10.67 -0.57 8.71
C HIS A 67 12.08 -1.12 9.02
N PRO A 68 13.17 -0.43 8.60
CA PRO A 68 14.54 -0.94 8.69
C PRO A 68 15.03 -1.23 10.11
N ARG A 69 14.35 -0.70 11.13
CA ARG A 69 14.61 -1.04 12.55
C ARG A 69 14.50 -2.55 12.84
N TYR A 70 13.74 -3.28 12.05
CA TYR A 70 13.58 -4.74 12.17
C TYR A 70 14.52 -5.53 11.26
N GLY A 71 15.42 -4.84 10.55
CA GLY A 71 16.24 -5.38 9.48
C GLY A 71 15.51 -5.34 8.14
N ASN A 72 16.12 -5.99 7.15
CA ASN A 72 15.58 -6.04 5.79
C ASN A 72 14.56 -7.17 5.70
N ILE A 73 13.28 -6.80 5.85
CA ILE A 73 12.14 -7.70 5.80
C ILE A 73 11.18 -7.21 4.70
N LEU A 74 10.71 -8.15 3.89
CA LEU A 74 9.76 -7.92 2.81
C LEU A 74 8.55 -8.84 2.98
N ALA A 75 7.35 -8.31 2.85
CA ALA A 75 6.13 -9.11 2.74
C ALA A 75 5.69 -9.20 1.28
N SER A 76 5.17 -10.36 0.87
CA SER A 76 4.53 -10.54 -0.43
C SER A 76 3.20 -11.28 -0.27
N CYS A 77 2.19 -10.88 -1.03
CA CYS A 77 0.88 -11.53 -1.07
C CYS A 77 0.50 -11.99 -2.47
N SER A 78 -0.25 -13.08 -2.54
CA SER A 78 -0.50 -13.76 -3.82
C SER A 78 -1.91 -14.34 -3.93
N TYR A 79 -2.28 -14.60 -5.17
CA TYR A 79 -3.44 -15.38 -5.56
C TYR A 79 -3.47 -16.79 -4.95
N ASP A 80 -2.30 -17.34 -4.58
CA ASP A 80 -2.20 -18.65 -3.94
C ASP A 80 -2.73 -18.72 -2.50
N ARG A 81 -3.29 -17.60 -2.00
CA ARG A 81 -3.91 -17.43 -0.68
C ARG A 81 -2.91 -17.34 0.47
N LYS A 82 -1.63 -17.17 0.13
CA LYS A 82 -0.54 -17.08 1.10
C LYS A 82 0.01 -15.67 1.17
N VAL A 83 0.50 -15.35 2.37
CA VAL A 83 1.39 -14.22 2.60
C VAL A 83 2.73 -14.80 3.03
N ILE A 84 3.79 -14.41 2.34
CA ILE A 84 5.15 -14.84 2.66
C ILE A 84 5.93 -13.63 3.17
N ILE A 85 6.61 -13.83 4.28
CA ILE A 85 7.51 -12.84 4.87
C ILE A 85 8.93 -13.32 4.65
N TRP A 86 9.71 -12.51 3.95
CA TRP A 86 11.09 -12.76 3.58
C TRP A 86 12.01 -11.91 4.44
N LYS A 87 13.17 -12.45 4.80
CA LYS A 87 14.20 -11.73 5.55
C LYS A 87 15.56 -11.91 4.89
N GLU A 88 16.31 -10.82 4.78
CA GLU A 88 17.70 -10.87 4.36
C GLU A 88 18.60 -11.16 5.57
N ALA A 89 19.33 -12.28 5.51
CA ALA A 89 20.29 -12.68 6.54
C ALA A 89 21.59 -13.20 5.89
N GLY A 90 22.14 -12.41 4.96
CA GLY A 90 23.14 -12.86 3.99
C GLY A 90 22.45 -13.24 2.68
N ASP A 91 21.79 -14.40 2.67
CA ASP A 91 20.84 -14.76 1.63
C ASP A 91 19.41 -14.43 2.04
N TRP A 92 18.53 -14.29 1.06
CA TRP A 92 17.11 -14.10 1.29
C TRP A 92 16.44 -15.42 1.64
N VAL A 93 15.77 -15.46 2.79
CA VAL A 93 15.09 -16.66 3.29
C VAL A 93 13.63 -16.36 3.64
N LYS A 94 12.79 -17.39 3.55
CA LYS A 94 11.42 -17.35 4.04
C LYS A 94 11.42 -17.37 5.58
N LEU A 95 11.08 -16.24 6.20
CA LEU A 95 10.98 -16.10 7.66
C LEU A 95 9.68 -16.68 8.20
N TYR A 96 8.57 -16.43 7.50
CA TYR A 96 7.24 -16.87 7.93
C TYR A 96 6.32 -17.04 6.72
N GLU A 97 5.37 -17.95 6.83
CA GLU A 97 4.32 -18.19 5.83
C GLU A 97 2.97 -18.23 6.53
N HIS A 98 2.04 -17.39 6.07
CA HIS A 98 0.68 -17.33 6.56
C HIS A 98 -0.29 -17.89 5.51
N THR A 99 -1.08 -18.90 5.90
CA THR A 99 -2.05 -19.60 5.04
C THR A 99 -3.46 -19.57 5.62
N GLY A 100 -3.83 -18.48 6.33
CA GLY A 100 -5.12 -18.39 7.05
C GLY A 100 -6.31 -17.92 6.21
N HIS A 101 -6.11 -17.63 4.93
CA HIS A 101 -7.13 -17.13 4.02
C HIS A 101 -7.65 -18.21 3.07
N ASP A 102 -8.94 -18.15 2.74
CA ASP A 102 -9.60 -19.13 1.89
C ASP A 102 -9.57 -18.75 0.40
N SER A 103 -9.21 -17.48 0.12
CA SER A 103 -9.14 -16.87 -1.22
C SER A 103 -7.90 -15.97 -1.36
N SER A 104 -7.71 -15.40 -2.56
CA SER A 104 -6.56 -14.57 -2.94
C SER A 104 -6.31 -13.43 -1.96
N VAL A 105 -5.04 -13.21 -1.57
CA VAL A 105 -4.66 -12.07 -0.73
C VAL A 105 -4.21 -10.93 -1.63
N ASN A 106 -5.00 -9.85 -1.68
CA ASN A 106 -4.87 -8.80 -2.68
C ASN A 106 -3.93 -7.68 -2.26
N SER A 107 -3.83 -7.41 -0.95
CA SER A 107 -3.02 -6.31 -0.44
C SER A 107 -2.37 -6.62 0.90
N VAL A 108 -1.18 -6.06 1.11
CA VAL A 108 -0.41 -6.13 2.35
C VAL A 108 0.14 -4.76 2.70
N ALA A 109 0.11 -4.42 3.99
CA ALA A 109 0.67 -3.17 4.48
C ALA A 109 1.27 -3.35 5.88
N TRP A 110 2.52 -2.90 6.07
CA TRP A 110 3.16 -2.86 7.38
C TRP A 110 2.61 -1.70 8.20
N ALA A 111 2.40 -1.96 9.49
CA ALA A 111 1.99 -0.94 10.44
C ALA A 111 3.14 0.07 10.68
N PRO A 112 2.82 1.28 11.15
CA PRO A 112 3.81 2.22 11.65
C PRO A 112 4.74 1.53 12.65
N ALA A 113 6.04 1.82 12.54
CA ALA A 113 7.05 1.12 13.30
C ALA A 113 6.77 1.21 14.81
N GLU A 114 6.24 2.33 15.30
CA GLU A 114 5.89 2.56 16.71
C GLU A 114 5.00 1.47 17.31
N TYR A 115 4.21 0.78 16.50
CA TYR A 115 3.29 -0.27 16.94
C TYR A 115 3.95 -1.65 17.07
N GLY A 116 5.16 -1.82 16.53
CA GLY A 116 5.83 -3.12 16.44
C GLY A 116 5.91 -3.63 15.01
N LEU A 117 6.37 -4.88 14.86
CA LEU A 117 6.40 -5.57 13.58
C LEU A 117 5.02 -6.21 13.32
N ILE A 118 4.11 -5.41 12.77
CA ILE A 118 2.72 -5.82 12.50
C ILE A 118 2.42 -5.66 11.00
N LEU A 119 1.81 -6.68 10.39
CA LEU A 119 1.41 -6.70 8.99
C LEU A 119 -0.11 -6.87 8.88
N ALA A 120 -0.78 -6.02 8.11
CA ALA A 120 -2.17 -6.20 7.71
C ALA A 120 -2.24 -6.85 6.33
N CYS A 121 -3.17 -7.79 6.16
CA CYS A 121 -3.39 -8.53 4.92
C CYS A 121 -4.88 -8.49 4.57
N GLY A 122 -5.24 -7.97 3.40
CA GLY A 122 -6.61 -7.95 2.88
C GLY A 122 -6.85 -9.07 1.87
N SER A 123 -7.89 -9.87 2.06
CA SER A 123 -8.20 -11.02 1.21
C SER A 123 -9.55 -10.91 0.49
N SER A 124 -9.61 -11.54 -0.67
CA SER A 124 -10.83 -11.75 -1.46
C SER A 124 -11.86 -12.64 -0.76
N ASP A 125 -11.52 -13.29 0.36
CA ASP A 125 -12.49 -14.01 1.20
C ASP A 125 -13.33 -13.06 2.09
N GLY A 126 -13.07 -11.74 1.99
CA GLY A 126 -13.77 -10.71 2.76
C GLY A 126 -13.20 -10.51 4.16
N SER A 127 -12.13 -11.22 4.53
CA SER A 127 -11.47 -11.08 5.82
C SER A 127 -10.15 -10.29 5.74
N ILE A 128 -9.76 -9.73 6.88
CA ILE A 128 -8.48 -9.05 7.07
C ILE A 128 -7.72 -9.80 8.15
N SER A 129 -6.48 -10.19 7.88
CA SER A 129 -5.60 -10.79 8.89
C SER A 129 -4.54 -9.79 9.35
N ILE A 130 -4.37 -9.66 10.66
CA ILE A 130 -3.35 -8.86 11.30
C ILE A 130 -2.32 -9.82 11.92
N LEU A 131 -1.11 -9.80 11.39
CA LEU A 131 0.01 -10.63 11.80
C LEU A 131 0.92 -9.80 12.70
N SER A 132 1.07 -10.17 13.97
CA SER A 132 1.95 -9.50 14.92
C SER A 132 3.12 -10.41 15.26
N CYS A 133 4.34 -9.93 15.04
CA CYS A 133 5.55 -10.67 15.41
C CYS A 133 6.12 -10.17 16.73
N ASN A 134 6.30 -11.08 17.67
CA ASN A 134 7.10 -10.82 18.84
C ASN A 134 8.58 -11.04 18.50
N ILE A 135 9.34 -9.95 18.47
CA ILE A 135 10.74 -9.94 18.01
C ILE A 135 11.66 -10.76 18.93
N GLU A 136 11.35 -10.85 20.23
CA GLU A 136 12.17 -11.58 21.20
C GLU A 136 11.99 -13.09 21.06
N THR A 137 10.77 -13.54 20.79
CA THR A 137 10.45 -14.97 20.69
C THR A 137 10.46 -15.48 19.25
N GLY A 138 10.35 -14.59 18.27
CA GLY A 138 10.14 -14.93 16.86
C GLY A 138 8.76 -15.50 16.54
N ASN A 139 7.83 -15.46 17.51
CA ASN A 139 6.50 -16.01 17.34
C ASN A 139 5.57 -15.02 16.63
N TRP A 140 4.77 -15.54 15.71
CA TRP A 140 3.76 -14.80 14.98
C TRP A 140 2.37 -15.10 15.55
N GLU A 141 1.70 -14.06 16.02
CA GLU A 141 0.32 -14.09 16.45
C GLU A 141 -0.57 -13.55 15.33
N VAL A 142 -1.70 -14.22 15.10
CA VAL A 142 -2.63 -13.86 14.02
C VAL A 142 -3.97 -13.49 14.61
N LYS A 143 -4.44 -12.28 14.31
CA LYS A 143 -5.81 -11.86 14.58
C LYS A 143 -6.56 -11.72 13.25
N LYS A 144 -7.63 -12.48 13.09
CA LYS A 144 -8.47 -12.45 11.88
C LYS A 144 -9.75 -11.66 12.13
N ILE A 145 -9.99 -10.65 11.30
CA ILE A 145 -11.26 -9.91 11.20
C ILE A 145 -12.09 -10.60 10.13
N SER A 146 -13.02 -11.46 10.55
CA SER A 146 -13.93 -12.14 9.61
C SER A 146 -15.02 -11.18 9.13
N ASN A 147 -15.46 -11.36 7.88
CA ASN A 147 -16.53 -10.57 7.26
C ASN A 147 -16.29 -9.04 7.34
N ALA A 148 -15.04 -8.61 7.14
CA ALA A 148 -14.70 -7.20 7.05
C ALA A 148 -15.44 -6.53 5.89
N HIS A 149 -15.44 -7.19 4.72
CA HIS A 149 -16.20 -6.80 3.53
C HIS A 149 -17.07 -7.96 3.05
N THR A 150 -18.25 -7.66 2.51
CA THR A 150 -19.24 -8.70 2.15
C THR A 150 -18.78 -9.62 1.02
N ILE A 151 -18.04 -9.08 0.05
CA ILE A 151 -17.61 -9.81 -1.16
C ILE A 151 -16.12 -10.11 -1.11
N GLY A 152 -15.29 -9.15 -0.71
CA GLY A 152 -13.83 -9.26 -0.71
C GLY A 152 -13.17 -7.95 -0.33
N CYS A 153 -11.95 -8.02 0.20
CA CYS A 153 -11.09 -6.88 0.49
C CYS A 153 -10.00 -6.76 -0.58
N ASN A 154 -9.87 -5.58 -1.18
CA ASN A 154 -8.87 -5.31 -2.22
C ASN A 154 -7.66 -4.58 -1.68
N ALA A 155 -7.85 -3.66 -0.72
CA ALA A 155 -6.78 -2.79 -0.24
C ALA A 155 -6.83 -2.61 1.27
N VAL A 156 -5.65 -2.48 1.87
CA VAL A 156 -5.45 -2.18 3.28
C VAL A 156 -4.41 -1.08 3.44
N SER A 157 -4.65 -0.11 4.32
CA SER A 157 -3.71 0.97 4.59
C SER A 157 -3.79 1.42 6.04
N TRP A 158 -2.64 1.59 6.68
CA TRP A 158 -2.55 1.95 8.09
C TRP A 158 -2.71 3.44 8.31
N CYS A 159 -3.43 3.81 9.37
CA CYS A 159 -3.37 5.16 9.89
C CYS A 159 -1.95 5.43 10.40
N PRO A 160 -1.34 6.58 10.04
CA PRO A 160 -0.06 7.01 10.59
C PRO A 160 -0.10 7.06 12.12
N SER A 161 1.04 6.81 12.76
CA SER A 161 1.15 6.96 14.20
C SER A 161 0.95 8.43 14.59
N THR A 162 -0.08 8.70 15.38
CA THR A 162 -0.33 10.01 15.99
C THR A 162 0.62 10.31 17.14
N VAL A 163 1.49 9.36 17.50
CA VAL A 163 2.51 9.54 18.54
C VAL A 163 3.80 10.02 17.86
N PRO A 164 4.28 11.24 18.16
CA PRO A 164 5.57 11.71 17.66
C PRO A 164 6.70 10.79 18.13
N GLU A 165 7.65 10.50 17.24
CA GLU A 165 8.91 9.85 17.64
C GLU A 165 9.52 10.59 18.84
N PRO A 166 10.03 9.88 19.86
CA PRO A 166 10.62 10.53 21.02
C PRO A 166 11.97 11.13 20.64
N ALA A 167 12.04 12.45 20.47
CA ALA A 167 13.33 13.12 20.44
C ALA A 167 14.04 13.02 21.80
N PHE A 168 13.33 13.11 22.94
CA PHE A 168 13.93 13.10 24.29
C PHE A 168 12.83 12.94 25.36
N ASP A 169 12.36 11.73 25.68
CA ASP A 169 11.93 11.35 27.05
C ASP A 169 11.28 9.95 27.11
N GLN A 170 11.86 9.05 27.90
CA GLN A 170 11.40 7.66 28.10
C GLN A 170 10.55 7.48 29.39
N ARG A 171 9.99 8.54 29.98
CA ARG A 171 9.43 8.49 31.36
C ARG A 171 7.96 8.91 31.52
N VAL A 172 7.09 8.61 30.56
CA VAL A 172 5.64 8.75 30.78
C VAL A 172 4.94 7.47 30.33
N ASN A 173 4.16 6.87 31.22
CA ASN A 173 3.24 5.78 30.96
C ASN A 173 2.17 6.30 29.98
N ARG A 174 2.46 6.25 28.68
CA ARG A 174 1.55 6.76 27.63
C ARG A 174 0.44 5.73 27.41
N PRO A 175 -0.82 6.18 27.20
CA PRO A 175 -1.87 5.28 26.74
C PRO A 175 -1.42 4.62 25.44
N ALA A 176 -1.70 3.33 25.29
CA ALA A 176 -1.39 2.60 24.06
C ALA A 176 -1.93 3.38 22.86
N ALA A 177 -1.06 3.61 21.87
CA ALA A 177 -1.48 4.29 20.66
C ALA A 177 -2.62 3.49 20.02
N VAL A 178 -3.72 4.17 19.71
CA VAL A 178 -4.88 3.55 19.09
C VAL A 178 -4.50 3.19 17.66
N LYS A 179 -4.38 1.90 17.39
CA LYS A 179 -4.10 1.41 16.04
C LYS A 179 -5.36 1.51 15.21
N ARG A 180 -5.23 2.12 14.02
CA ARG A 180 -6.32 2.24 13.05
C ARG A 180 -5.86 1.75 11.68
N LEU A 181 -6.81 1.17 10.95
CA LEU A 181 -6.60 0.63 9.62
C LEU A 181 -7.77 1.04 8.73
N ALA A 182 -7.51 1.53 7.53
CA ALA A 182 -8.52 1.65 6.48
C ALA A 182 -8.47 0.43 5.56
N SER A 183 -9.63 -0.04 5.13
CA SER A 183 -9.76 -1.10 4.13
C SER A 183 -10.77 -0.74 3.05
N GLY A 184 -10.48 -1.10 1.81
CA GLY A 184 -11.38 -0.98 0.67
C GLY A 184 -11.80 -2.36 0.18
N GLY A 185 -13.08 -2.52 -0.18
CA GLY A 185 -13.62 -3.80 -0.63
C GLY A 185 -14.50 -3.73 -1.86
N CYS A 186 -14.87 -4.93 -2.32
CA CYS A 186 -15.80 -5.15 -3.44
C CYS A 186 -17.27 -4.86 -3.07
N ASP A 187 -17.54 -4.43 -1.83
CA ASP A 187 -18.86 -3.97 -1.36
C ASP A 187 -19.04 -2.45 -1.56
N ASN A 188 -18.13 -1.81 -2.28
CA ASN A 188 -18.11 -0.37 -2.62
C ASN A 188 -17.84 0.53 -1.41
N CYS A 189 -17.47 -0.06 -0.27
CA CYS A 189 -17.27 0.64 0.98
C CYS A 189 -15.79 0.79 1.28
N VAL A 190 -15.42 1.95 1.85
CA VAL A 190 -14.19 2.07 2.62
C VAL A 190 -14.56 1.96 4.09
N LYS A 191 -13.89 1.10 4.84
CA LYS A 191 -14.15 0.89 6.26
C LYS A 191 -12.92 1.25 7.07
N ILE A 192 -13.15 1.84 8.23
CA ILE A 192 -12.10 2.17 9.19
C ILE A 192 -12.26 1.28 10.40
N TRP A 193 -11.18 0.59 10.73
CA TRP A 193 -11.08 -0.34 11.84
C TRP A 193 -10.22 0.26 12.92
N LYS A 194 -10.60 0.00 14.17
CA LYS A 194 -9.88 0.42 15.37
C LYS A 194 -9.62 -0.78 16.26
N GLU A 195 -8.42 -0.87 16.82
CA GLU A 195 -8.11 -1.86 17.85
C GLU A 195 -8.61 -1.36 19.22
N GLU A 196 -9.59 -2.06 19.80
CA GLU A 196 -10.11 -1.86 21.14
C GLU A 196 -10.00 -3.15 21.96
N GLN A 197 -9.30 -3.10 23.10
CA GLN A 197 -9.19 -4.22 24.04
C GLN A 197 -8.84 -5.55 23.34
N ASP A 198 -7.83 -5.53 22.48
CA ASP A 198 -7.32 -6.69 21.73
C ASP A 198 -8.21 -7.15 20.56
N ARG A 199 -9.37 -6.52 20.33
CA ARG A 199 -10.28 -6.80 19.22
C ARG A 199 -10.31 -5.66 18.22
N TRP A 200 -10.62 -5.98 16.97
CA TRP A 200 -10.83 -4.98 15.93
C TRP A 200 -12.32 -4.72 15.75
N VAL A 201 -12.70 -3.44 15.84
CA VAL A 201 -14.08 -2.98 15.67
C VAL A 201 -14.16 -2.01 14.48
N GLU A 202 -15.27 -2.07 13.75
CA GLU A 202 -15.58 -1.11 12.69
C GLU A 202 -15.96 0.23 13.35
N GLU A 203 -15.13 1.26 13.18
CA GLU A 203 -15.33 2.61 13.73
C GLU A 203 -16.16 3.47 12.78
N SER A 204 -15.93 3.34 11.47
CA SER A 204 -16.63 4.13 10.46
C SER A 204 -16.78 3.37 9.15
N ARG A 205 -17.91 3.60 8.50
CA ARG A 205 -18.22 3.11 7.16
C ARG A 205 -18.40 4.29 6.22
N LEU A 206 -17.62 4.30 5.15
CA LEU A 206 -17.55 5.38 4.17
C LEU A 206 -18.15 4.89 2.86
N ASP A 207 -19.42 5.25 2.66
CA ASP A 207 -20.22 4.86 1.50
C ASP A 207 -20.32 6.05 0.52
N ALA A 208 -19.42 6.09 -0.47
CA ALA A 208 -19.51 7.08 -1.57
C ALA A 208 -19.22 6.49 -2.96
N HIS A 209 -18.52 5.36 -3.03
CA HIS A 209 -18.28 4.68 -4.30
C HIS A 209 -19.51 3.90 -4.76
N THR A 210 -19.65 3.78 -6.07
CA THR A 210 -20.77 3.07 -6.71
C THR A 210 -20.41 1.68 -7.20
N ASP A 211 -19.12 1.36 -7.21
CA ASP A 211 -18.55 0.08 -7.65
C ASP A 211 -17.29 -0.25 -6.81
N TRP A 212 -16.65 -1.38 -7.08
CA TRP A 212 -15.58 -1.94 -6.26
C TRP A 212 -14.47 -0.95 -5.97
N VAL A 213 -14.11 -0.80 -4.70
CA VAL A 213 -12.95 -0.01 -4.28
C VAL A 213 -11.69 -0.81 -4.64
N ARG A 214 -10.80 -0.21 -5.42
CA ARG A 214 -9.57 -0.85 -5.91
C ARG A 214 -8.42 -0.65 -4.94
N ASP A 215 -8.20 0.58 -4.51
CA ASP A 215 -7.12 0.94 -3.60
C ASP A 215 -7.56 1.99 -2.58
N VAL A 216 -6.91 1.98 -1.42
CA VAL A 216 -7.14 2.90 -0.31
C VAL A 216 -5.80 3.24 0.29
N ALA A 217 -5.49 4.53 0.38
CA ALA A 217 -4.25 5.01 0.95
C ALA A 217 -4.51 6.08 2.02
N TRP A 218 -4.06 5.82 3.24
CA TRP A 218 -4.09 6.81 4.32
C TRP A 218 -2.92 7.79 4.16
N ALA A 219 -3.21 9.09 4.18
CA ALA A 219 -2.18 10.11 4.02
C ALA A 219 -1.30 10.19 5.28
N PRO A 220 0.03 10.27 5.15
CA PRO A 220 0.90 10.56 6.28
C PRO A 220 0.67 11.99 6.79
N SER A 221 0.09 12.12 7.99
CA SER A 221 -0.22 13.42 8.60
C SER A 221 0.99 13.96 9.37
N ILE A 222 1.96 14.55 8.67
CA ILE A 222 3.08 15.25 9.32
C ILE A 222 2.61 16.65 9.71
N GLY A 223 2.18 16.81 10.97
CA GLY A 223 1.94 18.12 11.58
C GLY A 223 0.63 18.83 11.21
N LEU A 224 -0.24 18.21 10.41
CA LEU A 224 -1.60 18.70 10.17
C LEU A 224 -2.60 18.03 11.12
N PRO A 225 -3.55 18.77 11.71
CA PRO A 225 -4.60 18.19 12.56
C PRO A 225 -5.66 17.43 11.76
N ARG A 226 -5.66 17.55 10.43
CA ARG A 226 -6.59 16.88 9.51
C ARG A 226 -5.97 15.58 9.01
N SER A 227 -6.69 14.48 9.20
CA SER A 227 -6.38 13.19 8.58
C SER A 227 -7.07 13.07 7.24
N GLN A 228 -6.36 12.53 6.25
CA GLN A 228 -6.88 12.33 4.90
C GLN A 228 -6.72 10.86 4.48
N ILE A 229 -7.69 10.36 3.73
CA ILE A 229 -7.63 9.05 3.06
C ILE A 229 -7.98 9.29 1.61
N ALA A 230 -7.24 8.69 0.69
CA ALA A 230 -7.63 8.61 -0.71
C ALA A 230 -8.18 7.21 -0.99
N SER A 231 -9.26 7.13 -1.75
CA SER A 231 -9.76 5.87 -2.29
C SER A 231 -10.01 6.00 -3.78
N CYS A 232 -9.75 4.92 -4.51
CA CYS A 232 -10.09 4.80 -5.92
C CYS A 232 -10.98 3.58 -6.17
N SER A 233 -11.80 3.65 -7.21
CA SER A 233 -12.78 2.62 -7.52
C SER A 233 -12.91 2.37 -9.01
N GLN A 234 -13.50 1.22 -9.32
CA GLN A 234 -13.99 0.84 -10.64
C GLN A 234 -14.98 1.85 -11.23
N ASP A 235 -15.63 2.66 -10.39
CA ASP A 235 -16.52 3.76 -10.80
C ASP A 235 -15.80 4.96 -11.44
N ARG A 236 -14.48 4.84 -11.64
CA ARG A 236 -13.59 5.83 -12.27
C ARG A 236 -13.39 7.09 -11.43
N ARG A 237 -13.79 7.08 -10.16
CA ARG A 237 -13.64 8.22 -9.26
C ARG A 237 -12.49 7.98 -8.30
N VAL A 238 -11.78 9.06 -8.01
CA VAL A 238 -10.93 9.16 -6.83
C VAL A 238 -11.64 10.05 -5.83
N ILE A 239 -11.78 9.58 -4.60
CA ILE A 239 -12.44 10.30 -3.51
C ILE A 239 -11.42 10.54 -2.41
N ILE A 240 -11.37 11.79 -1.94
CA ILE A 240 -10.59 12.19 -0.77
C ILE A 240 -11.54 12.29 0.41
N TRP A 241 -11.24 11.51 1.43
CA TRP A 241 -11.91 11.54 2.71
C TRP A 241 -11.10 12.39 3.67
N SER A 242 -11.77 13.21 4.45
CA SER A 242 -11.13 14.15 5.36
C SER A 242 -11.85 14.20 6.69
N SER A 243 -11.06 14.16 7.76
CA SER A 243 -11.56 14.19 9.13
C SER A 243 -10.58 14.94 10.03
N GLU A 244 -11.11 15.74 10.96
CA GLU A 244 -10.33 16.43 12.00
C GLU A 244 -10.30 15.63 13.32
N ASP A 245 -11.31 14.80 13.56
CA ASP A 245 -11.52 14.05 14.80
C ASP A 245 -11.40 12.53 14.63
N LEU A 246 -11.13 12.07 13.41
CA LEU A 246 -11.06 10.66 12.97
C LEU A 246 -12.37 9.90 13.03
N THR A 247 -13.47 10.55 13.43
CA THR A 247 -14.80 9.93 13.56
C THR A 247 -15.78 10.49 12.55
N ASN A 248 -15.75 11.80 12.31
CA ASN A 248 -16.58 12.46 11.32
C ASN A 248 -15.78 12.62 10.02
N TRP A 249 -16.19 11.88 9.00
CA TRP A 249 -15.54 11.87 7.70
C TRP A 249 -16.37 12.60 6.67
N THR A 250 -15.73 13.53 5.96
CA THR A 250 -16.29 14.24 4.80
C THR A 250 -15.67 13.69 3.53
N SER A 251 -16.47 13.54 2.47
CA SER A 251 -15.99 13.09 1.16
C SER A 251 -15.95 14.22 0.15
N HIS A 252 -14.87 14.26 -0.62
CA HIS A 252 -14.70 15.17 -1.75
C HIS A 252 -14.28 14.36 -2.97
N ILE A 253 -15.03 14.49 -4.07
CA ILE A 253 -14.66 13.85 -5.35
C ILE A 253 -13.50 14.64 -5.94
N LEU A 254 -12.33 14.01 -6.04
CA LEU A 254 -11.13 14.61 -6.61
C LEU A 254 -11.31 14.85 -8.11
N HIS A 255 -11.57 13.76 -8.83
CA HIS A 255 -11.66 13.72 -10.27
C HIS A 255 -12.41 12.45 -10.70
N THR A 256 -13.06 12.53 -11.85
CA THR A 256 -13.66 11.36 -12.54
C THR A 256 -12.86 11.12 -13.82
N PHE A 257 -12.21 9.97 -13.89
CA PHE A 257 -11.39 9.56 -15.02
C PHE A 257 -12.24 8.90 -16.12
N ASP A 258 -11.67 8.80 -17.32
CA ASP A 258 -12.32 8.13 -18.45
C ASP A 258 -12.36 6.61 -18.28
N ASP A 259 -11.40 6.05 -17.53
CA ASP A 259 -11.27 4.63 -17.22
C ASP A 259 -11.09 4.38 -15.71
N VAL A 260 -11.06 3.11 -15.33
CA VAL A 260 -10.89 2.60 -13.97
C VAL A 260 -9.61 3.15 -13.35
N VAL A 261 -9.62 3.46 -12.06
CA VAL A 261 -8.41 3.83 -11.33
C VAL A 261 -7.99 2.63 -10.48
N TRP A 262 -6.75 2.17 -10.67
CA TRP A 262 -6.23 0.94 -10.05
C TRP A 262 -5.56 1.19 -8.72
N ASN A 263 -4.76 2.26 -8.61
CA ASN A 263 -3.94 2.52 -7.42
C ASN A 263 -3.93 3.99 -7.07
N VAL A 264 -3.77 4.25 -5.77
CA VAL A 264 -3.57 5.59 -5.22
C VAL A 264 -2.43 5.57 -4.22
N SER A 265 -1.54 6.56 -4.26
CA SER A 265 -0.41 6.64 -3.33
C SER A 265 -0.09 8.08 -2.95
N TRP A 266 0.15 8.28 -1.66
CA TRP A 266 0.52 9.58 -1.10
C TRP A 266 2.02 9.79 -1.10
N SER A 267 2.45 11.03 -1.34
CA SER A 267 3.81 11.44 -1.03
C SER A 267 4.07 11.35 0.47
N LEU A 268 5.33 11.13 0.87
CA LEU A 268 5.70 11.07 2.30
C LEU A 268 5.34 12.34 3.07
N THR A 269 5.28 13.48 2.38
CA THR A 269 4.84 14.77 2.95
C THR A 269 3.33 14.91 3.10
N GLY A 270 2.54 13.98 2.56
CA GLY A 270 1.07 13.99 2.60
C GLY A 270 0.40 14.98 1.65
N ASN A 271 1.16 15.73 0.85
CA ASN A 271 0.61 16.86 0.07
C ASN A 271 0.34 16.54 -1.40
N ILE A 272 0.92 15.46 -1.93
CA ILE A 272 0.77 15.06 -3.33
C ILE A 272 0.16 13.66 -3.37
N LEU A 273 -0.82 13.47 -4.24
CA LEU A 273 -1.43 12.19 -4.51
C LEU A 273 -1.09 11.75 -5.94
N ALA A 274 -0.60 10.53 -6.09
CA ALA A 274 -0.49 9.86 -7.38
C ALA A 274 -1.72 8.95 -7.57
N ALA A 275 -2.34 9.04 -8.74
CA ALA A 275 -3.43 8.17 -9.16
C ALA A 275 -3.04 7.45 -10.46
N SER A 276 -3.15 6.13 -10.46
CA SER A 276 -2.87 5.28 -11.62
C SER A 276 -4.17 4.88 -12.33
N GLY A 277 -4.36 5.34 -13.56
CA GLY A 277 -5.53 5.08 -14.38
C GLY A 277 -5.36 3.84 -15.29
N GLY A 278 -6.50 3.27 -15.70
CA GLY A 278 -6.58 2.19 -16.68
C GLY A 278 -6.22 2.62 -18.10
N ASP A 279 -6.12 3.93 -18.34
CA ASP A 279 -5.59 4.53 -19.56
C ASP A 279 -4.06 4.44 -19.67
N ASN A 280 -3.41 3.68 -18.77
CA ASN A 280 -1.97 3.51 -18.62
C ASN A 280 -1.22 4.81 -18.29
N LYS A 281 -1.93 5.81 -17.78
CA LYS A 281 -1.32 7.07 -17.33
C LYS A 281 -1.34 7.18 -15.82
N VAL A 282 -0.36 7.93 -15.33
CA VAL A 282 -0.29 8.32 -13.92
C VAL A 282 -0.48 9.82 -13.82
N SER A 283 -1.46 10.23 -13.02
CA SER A 283 -1.75 11.64 -12.74
C SER A 283 -1.30 12.01 -11.33
N LEU A 284 -0.67 13.17 -11.18
CA LEU A 284 -0.26 13.72 -9.89
C LEU A 284 -1.16 14.89 -9.52
N TRP A 285 -1.65 14.88 -8.28
CA TRP A 285 -2.61 15.86 -7.77
C TRP A 285 -2.07 16.52 -6.51
N ARG A 286 -2.39 17.80 -6.31
CA ARG A 286 -2.04 18.55 -5.09
C ARG A 286 -3.18 19.45 -4.65
N GLU A 287 -3.37 19.53 -3.34
CA GLU A 287 -4.29 20.46 -2.71
C GLU A 287 -3.65 21.86 -2.61
N ASN A 288 -4.40 22.87 -3.05
CA ASN A 288 -4.07 24.28 -2.88
C ASN A 288 -4.52 24.77 -1.49
N ASN A 289 -4.09 25.96 -1.09
CA ASN A 289 -4.47 26.57 0.20
C ASN A 289 -5.99 26.82 0.35
N GLU A 290 -6.75 26.74 -0.74
CA GLU A 290 -8.21 26.86 -0.77
C GLU A 290 -8.93 25.49 -0.71
N ASN A 291 -8.21 24.41 -0.38
CA ASN A 291 -8.70 23.02 -0.37
C ASN A 291 -9.19 22.52 -1.75
N GLN A 292 -8.76 23.16 -2.83
CA GLN A 292 -9.02 22.73 -4.19
C GLN A 292 -7.87 21.89 -4.71
N TRP A 293 -8.19 20.80 -5.39
CA TRP A 293 -7.21 19.91 -5.97
C TRP A 293 -6.93 20.28 -7.42
N SER A 294 -5.64 20.35 -7.77
CA SER A 294 -5.19 20.57 -9.14
C SER A 294 -4.28 19.45 -9.61
N CYS A 295 -4.42 19.06 -10.89
CA CYS A 295 -3.51 18.13 -11.54
C CYS A 295 -2.20 18.86 -11.88
N ILE A 296 -1.08 18.35 -11.37
CA ILE A 296 0.26 18.93 -11.55
C ILE A 296 0.95 18.35 -12.78
N SER A 297 0.72 17.07 -13.06
CA SER A 297 1.38 16.34 -14.14
C SER A 297 0.58 15.10 -14.51
N GLU A 298 0.51 14.81 -15.79
CA GLU A 298 -0.04 13.58 -16.33
C GLU A 298 1.08 12.95 -17.18
N ASP A 299 1.65 11.83 -16.72
CA ASP A 299 2.67 11.13 -17.49
C ASP A 299 1.98 10.39 -18.64
N THR A 300 2.22 10.89 -19.86
CA THR A 300 1.84 10.23 -21.10
C THR A 300 2.97 9.30 -21.53
N SER A 301 3.05 8.11 -20.94
CA SER A 301 3.98 7.05 -21.38
C SER A 301 3.56 6.38 -22.70
N ALA A 302 3.06 7.17 -23.66
CA ALA A 302 2.67 6.69 -24.98
C ALA A 302 2.73 7.80 -26.06
N SER A 303 3.91 8.36 -26.34
CA SER A 303 4.24 8.89 -27.69
C SER A 303 5.70 9.31 -27.86
N SER A 304 6.56 8.37 -28.27
CA SER A 304 7.76 8.69 -29.08
C SER A 304 8.28 7.44 -29.79
N ASN A 305 7.43 6.78 -30.57
CA ASN A 305 7.89 5.80 -31.56
C ASN A 305 6.96 5.80 -32.79
N THR A 306 6.81 6.93 -33.47
CA THR A 306 6.42 6.96 -34.90
C THR A 306 6.79 8.30 -35.55
N ASN A 307 7.48 8.19 -36.70
CA ASN A 307 7.57 9.14 -37.83
C ASN A 307 8.66 10.22 -37.81
N GLU A 308 9.90 9.82 -38.11
CA GLU A 308 10.70 10.60 -39.06
C GLU A 308 10.46 10.06 -40.48
N PRO A 309 10.04 10.90 -41.45
CA PRO A 309 10.08 10.53 -42.85
C PRO A 309 11.55 10.60 -43.32
N ARG A 310 12.10 9.44 -43.70
CA ARG A 310 13.33 9.40 -44.50
C ARG A 310 13.04 10.05 -45.85
N ASN A 311 13.53 11.28 -46.04
CA ASN A 311 13.71 11.86 -47.36
C ASN A 311 15.18 11.67 -47.78
N LEU A 312 15.33 10.89 -48.86
CA LEU A 312 16.44 10.77 -49.83
C LEU A 312 17.88 10.89 -49.32
#